data_AF-A0A0M4T0P9-F1
#
_entry.id   AF-A0A0M4T0P9-F1
#
_cell.length_a   1.000
_cell.length_b   1.000
_cell.length_c   1.000
_cell.angle_alpha   90.00
_cell.angle_beta   90.00
_cell.angle_gamma   90.00
#
_symmetry.space_group_name_H-M   'P 1'
#
loop_
_entity.id
_entity.type
_entity.pdbx_description
1 polymer ?
#
loop_
_entity_poly.entity_id
_entity_poly.type
_entity_poly.pdbx_seq_one_letter_code
_entity_poly.pdbx_strand_id
1 'polypeptide(L)'
;MFLLISTLNTFIQLYTALLFIRVLLTWFPTINWYNQPFSALSQITDPYLNVFRSIIPPLGGIDLSPMLAILLLQIVGQVVGSLVGGLQVFA
;
A
#
# COMPACT_ATOMS: atom_id res chain seq x y z
N MET A 1 -16.25 -13.79 12.90
CA MET A 1 -16.45 -12.81 11.81
C MET A 1 -15.76 -11.48 12.11
N PHE A 2 -16.09 -10.83 13.23
CA PHE A 2 -15.49 -9.55 13.63
C PHE A 2 -13.94 -9.53 13.64
N LEU A 3 -13.31 -10.51 14.32
CA LEU A 3 -11.84 -10.61 14.38
C LEU A 3 -11.18 -10.73 13.01
N LEU A 4 -11.79 -11.46 12.07
CA LEU A 4 -11.26 -11.62 10.71
C LEU A 4 -11.27 -10.28 9.94
N ILE A 5 -12.35 -9.52 10.06
CA ILE A 5 -12.50 -8.24 9.34
C ILE A 5 -11.62 -7.16 9.98
N SER A 6 -11.50 -7.16 11.32
CA SER A 6 -10.60 -6.26 12.04
C SER A 6 -9.13 -6.50 11.69
N THR A 7 -8.67 -7.76 11.68
CA THR A 7 -7.28 -8.09 11.31
C THR A 7 -6.98 -7.74 9.85
N LEU A 8 -7.93 -7.97 8.93
CA LEU A 8 -7.81 -7.56 7.53
C LEU A 8 -7.74 -6.04 7.38
N ASN A 9 -8.55 -5.29 8.13
CA ASN A 9 -8.49 -3.82 8.14
C ASN A 9 -7.12 -3.30 8.60
N THR A 10 -6.59 -3.85 9.69
CA THR A 10 -5.24 -3.51 10.18
C THR A 10 -4.17 -3.84 9.16
N PHE A 11 -4.27 -4.99 8.49
CA PHE A 11 -3.34 -5.38 7.43
C PHE A 11 -3.35 -4.37 6.27
N ILE A 12 -4.52 -3.95 5.79
CA ILE A 12 -4.63 -2.96 4.71
C ILE A 12 -4.00 -1.63 5.13
N GLN A 13 -4.22 -1.18 6.37
CA GLN A 13 -3.63 0.07 6.87
C GLN A 13 -2.10 -0.01 6.94
N LEU A 14 -1.55 -1.11 7.46
CA LEU A 14 -0.10 -1.35 7.50
C LEU A 14 0.48 -1.39 6.08
N TYR A 15 -0.16 -2.11 5.17
CA TYR A 15 0.29 -2.20 3.78
C TYR A 15 0.25 -0.84 3.06
N THR A 16 -0.78 -0.03 3.34
CA THR A 16 -0.87 1.35 2.85
C THR A 16 0.28 2.21 3.37
N ALA A 17 0.63 2.07 4.66
CA ALA A 17 1.77 2.77 5.24
C ALA A 17 3.11 2.36 4.60
N LEU A 18 3.30 1.06 4.31
CA LEU A 18 4.49 0.56 3.60
C LEU A 18 4.60 1.15 2.19
N LEU A 19 3.51 1.21 1.44
CA LEU A 19 3.49 1.87 0.12
C LEU A 19 3.79 3.36 0.22
N PHE A 20 3.24 4.04 1.22
CA PHE A 20 3.52 5.45 1.45
C PHE A 20 5.02 5.68 1.73
N ILE A 21 5.63 4.86 2.60
CA ILE A 21 7.07 4.89 2.87
C ILE A 21 7.86 4.59 1.59
N ARG A 22 7.47 3.57 0.80
CA ARG A 22 8.10 3.22 -0.48
C ARG A 22 8.15 4.43 -1.41
N VAL A 23 7.04 5.18 -1.54
CA VAL A 23 6.97 6.40 -2.37
C VAL A 23 7.87 7.49 -1.83
N LEU A 24 7.80 7.79 -0.54
CA LEU A 24 8.67 8.81 0.07
C LEU A 24 10.15 8.48 -0.16
N LEU A 25 10.53 7.22 0.01
CA LEU A 25 11.90 6.75 -0.21
C LEU A 25 12.34 6.84 -1.68
N THR A 26 11.42 6.70 -2.65
CA THR A 26 11.77 6.89 -4.08
C THR A 26 12.16 8.33 -4.42
N TRP A 27 11.79 9.31 -3.61
CA TRP A 27 12.22 10.71 -3.80
C TRP A 27 13.67 10.93 -3.36
N PHE A 28 14.28 9.98 -2.66
CA PHE A 28 15.67 10.02 -2.25
C PHE A 28 16.52 9.12 -3.17
N PRO A 29 17.24 9.70 -4.16
CA PRO A 29 18.03 8.93 -5.13
C PRO A 29 19.24 8.21 -4.51
N THR A 30 19.60 8.53 -3.26
CA THR A 30 20.72 7.91 -2.52
C THR A 30 20.36 6.56 -1.89
N ILE A 31 19.09 6.15 -1.89
CA ILE A 31 18.64 4.90 -1.29
C ILE A 31 19.00 3.72 -2.17
N ASN A 32 19.73 2.75 -1.59
CA ASN A 32 20.05 1.50 -2.25
C ASN A 32 18.96 0.44 -1.99
N TRP A 33 18.14 0.17 -3.01
CA TRP A 33 17.03 -0.79 -2.97
C TRP A 33 17.45 -2.27 -2.90
N TYR A 34 18.74 -2.58 -3.04
CA TYR A 34 19.27 -3.94 -2.93
C TYR A 34 19.68 -4.30 -1.50
N ASN A 35 19.88 -3.30 -0.63
CA ASN A 35 20.26 -3.50 0.75
C ASN A 35 19.03 -3.60 1.67
N GLN A 36 19.15 -4.40 2.73
CA GLN A 36 18.14 -4.42 3.81
C GLN A 36 18.18 -3.10 4.59
N PRO A 37 17.03 -2.56 5.05
CA PRO A 37 15.67 -3.13 4.98
C PRO A 37 14.91 -2.85 3.67
N PHE A 38 15.50 -2.07 2.76
CA PHE A 38 14.80 -1.56 1.56
C PHE A 38 14.49 -2.64 0.53
N SER A 39 15.32 -3.69 0.45
CA SER A 39 15.06 -4.82 -0.45
C SER A 39 13.86 -5.67 0.00
N ALA A 40 13.61 -5.80 1.31
CA ALA A 40 12.38 -6.43 1.79
C ALA A 40 11.16 -5.56 1.45
N LEU A 41 11.27 -4.24 1.63
CA LEU A 41 10.19 -3.31 1.30
C LEU A 41 9.82 -3.36 -0.19
N SER A 42 10.82 -3.36 -1.09
CA SER A 42 10.57 -3.48 -2.53
C SER A 42 9.95 -4.84 -2.87
N GLN A 43 10.47 -5.95 -2.34
CA GLN A 43 9.88 -7.28 -2.60
C GLN A 43 8.42 -7.40 -2.17
N ILE A 44 8.03 -6.76 -1.06
CA ILE A 44 6.65 -6.77 -0.56
C ILE A 44 5.74 -5.86 -1.39
N THR A 45 6.23 -4.68 -1.80
CA THR A 45 5.41 -3.65 -2.46
C THR A 45 5.39 -3.77 -4.00
N ASP A 46 6.44 -4.30 -4.61
CA ASP A 46 6.63 -4.37 -6.06
C ASP A 46 5.58 -5.22 -6.77
N PRO A 47 5.13 -6.41 -6.28
CA PRO A 47 4.10 -7.18 -6.95
C PRO A 47 2.80 -6.39 -7.14
N TYR A 48 2.39 -5.62 -6.12
CA TYR A 48 1.22 -4.76 -6.20
C TYR A 48 1.46 -3.57 -7.13
N LEU A 49 2.59 -2.87 -6.97
CA LEU A 49 2.93 -1.72 -7.82
C LEU A 49 3.08 -2.11 -9.30
N ASN A 50 3.58 -3.31 -9.59
CA ASN A 50 3.75 -3.80 -10.96
C ASN A 50 2.41 -3.97 -11.68
N VAL A 51 1.34 -4.36 -10.98
CA VAL A 51 -0.02 -4.39 -11.56
C VAL A 51 -0.44 -3.00 -12.02
N PHE A 52 -0.15 -1.96 -11.25
CA PHE A 52 -0.47 -0.57 -11.63
C PHE A 52 0.49 0.01 -12.67
N ARG A 53 1.77 -0.39 -12.66
CA ARG A 53 2.76 -0.01 -13.69
C ARG A 53 2.39 -0.55 -15.07
N SER A 54 1.71 -1.69 -15.14
CA SER A 54 1.19 -2.21 -16.41
C SER A 54 0.05 -1.36 -16.99
N ILE A 55 -0.67 -0.61 -16.14
CA ILE A 55 -1.77 0.26 -16.56
C ILE A 55 -1.26 1.67 -16.89
N ILE A 56 -0.30 2.18 -16.12
CA ILE A 56 0.27 3.52 -16.29
C ILE A 56 1.79 3.41 -16.44
N PRO A 57 2.33 3.60 -17.66
CA PRO A 57 3.76 3.60 -17.86
C PRO A 57 4.43 4.75 -17.08
N PRO A 58 5.68 4.59 -16.62
CA PRO A 58 6.43 5.64 -15.93
C PRO A 58 6.53 6.89 -16.82
N LEU A 59 6.07 8.03 -16.33
CA LEU A 59 6.21 9.32 -17.03
C LEU A 59 7.46 10.03 -16.51
N GLY A 60 8.50 10.14 -17.33
CA GLY A 60 9.67 10.97 -17.02
C GLY A 60 10.56 10.49 -15.87
N GLY A 61 10.62 9.17 -15.62
CA GLY A 61 11.47 8.60 -14.57
C GLY A 61 10.92 8.73 -13.14
N ILE A 62 9.75 9.37 -12.98
CA ILE A 62 8.99 9.40 -11.72
C ILE A 62 7.80 8.45 -11.88
N ASP A 63 7.79 7.40 -11.07
CA ASP A 63 6.68 6.45 -11.04
C ASP A 63 5.46 7.13 -10.38
N LEU A 64 4.45 7.48 -11.19
CA LEU A 64 3.14 7.97 -10.70
C LEU A 64 2.18 6.83 -10.32
N SER A 65 2.51 5.60 -10.73
CA SER A 65 1.76 4.38 -10.40
C SER A 65 1.55 4.15 -8.90
N PRO A 66 2.48 4.46 -7.98
CA PRO A 66 2.25 4.30 -6.55
C PRO A 66 1.19 5.24 -6.00
N MET A 67 1.02 6.43 -6.60
CA MET A 67 0.04 7.41 -6.14
C MET A 67 -1.38 6.89 -6.34
N LEU A 68 -1.64 6.29 -7.52
CA LEU A 68 -2.91 5.66 -7.83
C LEU A 68 -3.11 4.36 -7.02
N ALA A 69 -2.04 3.60 -6.83
CA ALA A 69 -2.06 2.37 -6.04
C ALA A 69 -2.42 2.63 -4.56
N ILE A 70 -1.89 3.72 -3.97
CA ILE A 70 -2.22 4.17 -2.61
C ILE A 70 -3.66 4.66 -2.54
N LEU A 71 -4.10 5.48 -3.51
CA LEU A 71 -5.47 6.00 -3.54
C LEU A 71 -6.51 4.86 -3.55
N LEU A 72 -6.30 3.87 -4.41
CA LEU A 72 -7.18 2.70 -4.49
C LEU A 72 -7.20 1.93 -3.17
N LEU A 73 -6.03 1.71 -2.57
CA LEU A 73 -5.92 0.99 -1.32
C LEU A 73 -6.57 1.75 -0.15
N GLN A 74 -6.49 3.08 -0.13
CA GLN A 74 -7.17 3.93 0.85
C GLN A 74 -8.68 3.82 0.74
N ILE A 75 -9.24 3.85 -0.48
CA ILE A 75 -10.69 3.68 -0.70
C ILE A 75 -11.14 2.31 -0.18
N VAL A 76 -10.41 1.25 -0.55
CA VAL A 76 -10.70 -0.11 -0.06
C VAL A 76 -10.60 -0.17 1.47
N GLY A 77 -9.58 0.45 2.06
CA GLY A 77 -9.41 0.52 3.52
C GLY A 77 -10.55 1.23 4.23
N GLN A 78 -11.08 2.33 3.67
CA GLN A 78 -12.23 3.04 4.24
C GLN A 78 -13.50 2.19 4.20
N VAL A 79 -13.76 1.51 3.07
CA VAL A 79 -14.90 0.59 2.96
C VAL A 79 -14.78 -0.52 3.99
N VAL A 80 -13.64 -1.20 4.07
CA VAL A 80 -13.42 -2.27 5.05
C VAL A 80 -13.52 -1.75 6.49
N GLY A 81 -12.96 -0.58 6.79
CA GLY A 81 -13.04 0.05 8.10
C GLY A 81 -14.47 0.39 8.52
N SER A 82 -15.31 0.85 7.58
CA SER A 82 -16.74 1.10 7.83
C SER A 82 -17.50 -0.18 8.19
N LEU A 83 -17.14 -1.32 7.57
CA LEU A 83 -17.70 -2.63 7.88
C LEU A 83 -17.28 -3.12 9.27
N VAL A 84 -16.04 -2.87 9.69
CA VAL A 84 -15.59 -3.18 11.07
C VAL A 84 -16.38 -2.35 12.08
N GLY A 85 -16.51 -1.04 11.85
CA GLY A 85 -17.26 -0.15 12.73
C GLY A 85 -18.73 -0.57 12.86
N GLY A 86 -19.36 -0.94 11.75
CA GLY A 86 -20.73 -1.48 11.76
C GLY A 86 -20.86 -2.77 12.56
N LEU A 87 -19.94 -3.73 12.38
CA LEU A 87 -19.96 -5.00 13.10
C LEU A 87 -19.65 -4.87 14.59
N GLN A 88 -18.85 -3.88 14.99
CA GLN A 88 -18.55 -3.58 16.40
C GLN A 88 -19.80 -3.16 17.18
N VAL A 89 -20.77 -2.51 16.53
CA VAL A 89 -22.02 -2.07 17.17
C VAL A 89 -22.93 -3.27 17.55
N PHE A 90 -22.74 -4.41 16.89
CA PHE A 90 -23.55 -5.63 17.09
C PHE A 90 -22.83 -6.73 17.88
N ALA A 91 -21.57 -6.50 18.28
CA ALA A 91 -20.73 -7.45 19.02
C ALA A 91 -20.67 -7.09 20.51
#